data_AF-A0A956VA29-F1
#
_entry.id   AF-A0A956VA29-F1
#
_cell.length_a   1.000
_cell.length_b   1.000
_cell.length_c   1.000
_cell.angle_alpha   90.00
_cell.angle_beta   90.00
_cell.angle_gamma   90.00
#
_symmetry.space_group_name_H-M   'P 1'
#
loop_
_entity.id
_entity.type
_entity.pdbx_description
1 polymer ?
#
loop_
_entity_poly.entity_id
_entity_poly.type
_entity_poly.pdbx_seq_one_letter_code
_entity_poly.pdbx_strand_id
1 'polypeptide(L)'
;MDHDQHEVIAKWERRWLSASGLMSLTFVIFIAINLALEGTHIAQTTSRTTPDVLGSHELFANPGVTALGPGKFQVAATAQAFSFTPSEIRLPVGAEVDFYLTSKDVLHGFQIENTNINVETIPGEISYLKYTFDKPGEYRLSCNEYCGISHQNMLGKIVVLSSAEFAQDAANREAEAQAMAEGGNAGEAVFAANCVSCHQTTGQGMAGVFPPLAGHLPSVYNVDGGRDYLIDTLLYGLQGQIQVDGAGYNGVMPAWAQLSDQNIADVLNYALTAWGNDAALTDFVEYTPEDIAAKRGESRTANDNYELRQSLGLE
;
A
#
# COMPACT_ATOMS: atom_id res chain seq x y z
N MET A 1 -21.06 -17.05 -65.68
CA MET A 1 -19.79 -17.44 -65.04
C MET A 1 -19.39 -18.77 -65.64
N ASP A 2 -18.17 -18.85 -66.16
CA ASP A 2 -17.67 -20.02 -66.87
C ASP A 2 -17.25 -21.11 -65.85
N HIS A 3 -17.46 -22.39 -66.19
CA HIS A 3 -17.21 -23.53 -65.29
C HIS A 3 -15.74 -23.56 -64.83
N ASP A 4 -14.82 -23.13 -65.69
CA ASP A 4 -13.39 -23.06 -65.40
C ASP A 4 -13.05 -22.02 -64.32
N GLN A 5 -13.81 -20.93 -64.22
CA GLN A 5 -13.59 -19.93 -63.17
C GLN A 5 -14.01 -20.44 -61.79
N HIS A 6 -15.06 -21.27 -61.72
CA HIS A 6 -15.47 -21.90 -60.47
C HIS A 6 -14.41 -22.87 -59.93
N GLU A 7 -13.75 -23.64 -60.81
CA GLU A 7 -12.73 -24.60 -60.37
C GLU A 7 -11.48 -23.92 -59.81
N VAL A 8 -11.07 -22.79 -60.43
CA VAL A 8 -9.93 -21.99 -59.96
C VAL A 8 -10.24 -21.36 -58.60
N ILE A 9 -11.43 -20.76 -58.43
CA ILE A 9 -11.84 -20.15 -57.16
C ILE A 9 -11.89 -21.22 -56.05
N ALA A 10 -12.49 -22.38 -56.31
CA ALA A 10 -12.60 -23.47 -55.33
C ALA A 10 -11.23 -24.06 -54.92
N LYS A 11 -10.20 -23.99 -55.78
CA LYS A 11 -8.82 -24.38 -55.41
C LYS A 11 -8.20 -23.36 -54.45
N TRP A 12 -8.38 -22.07 -54.70
CA TRP A 12 -7.87 -21.02 -53.80
C TRP A 12 -8.60 -20.99 -52.46
N GLU A 13 -9.92 -21.16 -52.46
CA GLU A 13 -10.73 -21.23 -51.24
C GLU A 13 -10.28 -22.39 -50.34
N ARG A 14 -10.12 -23.60 -50.89
CA ARG A 14 -9.61 -24.75 -50.12
C ARG A 14 -8.22 -24.50 -49.54
N ARG A 15 -7.31 -23.89 -50.31
CA ARG A 15 -5.96 -23.56 -49.83
C ARG A 15 -6.01 -22.56 -48.68
N TRP A 16 -6.83 -21.52 -48.78
CA TRP A 16 -7.01 -20.54 -47.70
C TRP A 16 -7.67 -21.13 -46.46
N LEU A 17 -8.68 -21.98 -46.63
CA LEU A 17 -9.31 -22.70 -45.53
C LEU A 17 -8.33 -23.65 -44.84
N SER A 18 -7.53 -24.39 -45.60
CA SER A 18 -6.48 -25.26 -45.03
C SER A 18 -5.40 -24.47 -44.31
N ALA A 19 -4.94 -23.35 -44.87
CA ALA A 19 -3.94 -22.48 -44.24
C ALA A 19 -4.47 -21.86 -42.94
N SER A 20 -5.70 -21.33 -42.97
CA SER A 20 -6.36 -20.76 -41.79
C SER A 20 -6.62 -21.82 -40.73
N GLY A 21 -7.08 -23.01 -41.14
CA GLY A 21 -7.28 -24.14 -40.23
C GLY A 21 -5.97 -24.60 -39.57
N LEU A 22 -4.87 -24.66 -40.33
CA LEU A 22 -3.55 -25.00 -39.79
C LEU A 22 -3.04 -23.94 -38.82
N MET A 23 -3.22 -22.66 -39.14
CA MET A 23 -2.86 -21.54 -38.25
C MET A 23 -3.65 -21.62 -36.93
N SER A 24 -4.98 -21.79 -37.00
CA SER A 24 -5.83 -21.95 -35.82
C SER A 24 -5.45 -23.18 -35.00
N LEU A 25 -5.19 -24.32 -35.64
CA LEU A 25 -4.77 -25.53 -34.95
C LEU A 25 -3.43 -25.33 -34.24
N THR A 26 -2.47 -24.69 -34.92
CA THR A 26 -1.16 -24.38 -34.35
C THR A 26 -1.29 -23.46 -33.15
N PHE A 27 -2.15 -22.44 -33.23
CA PHE A 27 -2.43 -21.52 -32.12
C PHE A 27 -3.06 -22.24 -30.92
N VAL A 28 -4.04 -23.11 -31.15
CA VAL A 28 -4.68 -23.93 -30.10
C VAL A 28 -3.68 -24.89 -29.46
N ILE A 29 -2.84 -25.56 -30.26
CA ILE A 29 -1.78 -26.43 -29.76
C ILE A 29 -0.78 -25.63 -28.92
N PHE A 30 -0.38 -24.44 -29.38
CA PHE A 30 0.52 -23.57 -28.65
C PHE A 30 -0.08 -23.14 -27.31
N ILE A 31 -1.35 -22.72 -27.27
CA ILE A 31 -2.05 -22.42 -26.02
C ILE A 31 -2.07 -23.65 -25.10
N ALA A 32 -2.42 -24.83 -25.62
CA ALA A 32 -2.46 -26.05 -24.82
C ALA A 32 -1.09 -26.43 -24.23
N ILE A 33 -0.01 -26.26 -25.00
CA ILE A 33 1.36 -26.50 -24.54
C ILE A 33 1.74 -25.50 -23.43
N ASN A 34 1.46 -24.21 -23.62
CA ASN A 34 1.77 -23.20 -22.59
C ASN A 34 0.98 -23.45 -21.29
N LEU A 35 -0.32 -23.75 -21.40
CA LEU A 35 -1.15 -24.09 -20.22
C LEU A 35 -0.63 -25.34 -19.50
N ALA A 36 -0.12 -26.33 -20.24
CA ALA A 36 0.44 -27.54 -19.65
C ALA A 36 1.81 -27.33 -18.99
N LEU A 37 2.63 -26.40 -19.50
CA LEU A 37 3.97 -26.14 -19.00
C LEU A 37 4.00 -25.10 -17.87
N GLU A 38 3.21 -24.03 -17.97
CA GLU A 38 3.23 -22.90 -17.05
C GLU A 38 2.08 -22.92 -16.04
N GLY A 39 1.10 -23.82 -16.23
CA GLY A 39 -0.10 -23.91 -15.40
C GLY A 39 -1.12 -22.79 -15.66
N THR A 40 -2.28 -22.90 -15.01
CA THR A 40 -3.32 -21.87 -15.01
C THR A 40 -3.38 -21.21 -13.63
N HIS A 41 -2.76 -20.05 -13.47
CA HIS A 41 -2.90 -19.24 -12.25
C HIS A 41 -4.06 -18.26 -12.41
N ILE A 42 -5.24 -18.82 -12.66
CA ILE A 42 -6.49 -18.07 -12.77
C ILE A 42 -7.01 -17.86 -11.35
N ALA A 43 -7.22 -16.61 -10.96
CA ALA A 43 -7.83 -16.31 -9.68
C ALA A 43 -9.27 -16.86 -9.62
N GLN A 44 -9.61 -17.42 -8.47
CA GLN A 44 -10.96 -17.85 -8.14
C GLN A 44 -11.57 -16.83 -7.18
N THR A 45 -12.82 -16.44 -7.41
CA THR A 45 -13.56 -15.67 -6.41
C THR A 45 -13.95 -16.60 -5.26
N THR A 46 -13.38 -16.37 -4.07
CA THR A 46 -13.67 -17.18 -2.88
C THR A 46 -14.82 -16.63 -2.05
N SER A 47 -15.05 -15.32 -2.09
CA SER A 47 -16.13 -14.66 -1.38
C SER A 47 -16.53 -13.36 -2.06
N ARG A 48 -17.79 -12.94 -1.85
CA ARG A 48 -18.34 -11.65 -2.26
C ARG A 48 -19.07 -11.02 -1.09
N THR A 49 -18.81 -9.75 -0.85
CA THR A 49 -19.44 -8.96 0.21
C THR A 49 -19.54 -7.50 -0.23
N THR A 50 -20.13 -6.64 0.60
CA THR A 50 -20.15 -5.20 0.32
C THR A 50 -18.76 -4.59 0.59
N PRO A 51 -18.26 -3.66 -0.24
CA PRO A 51 -16.90 -3.13 -0.12
C PRO A 51 -16.54 -2.55 1.26
N ASP A 52 -17.53 -1.96 1.94
CA ASP A 52 -17.42 -1.38 3.28
C ASP A 52 -17.09 -2.42 4.38
N VAL A 53 -17.43 -3.69 4.17
CA VAL A 53 -17.21 -4.78 5.14
C VAL A 53 -15.90 -5.53 4.86
N LEU A 54 -15.26 -5.33 3.70
CA LEU A 54 -14.00 -6.02 3.39
C LEU A 54 -12.84 -5.57 4.26
N GLY A 55 -12.82 -4.29 4.65
CA GLY A 55 -11.79 -3.77 5.57
C GLY A 55 -11.83 -4.42 6.95
N SER A 56 -12.99 -4.93 7.38
CA SER A 56 -13.16 -5.63 8.66
C SER A 56 -13.06 -7.16 8.54
N HIS A 57 -12.87 -7.69 7.33
CA HIS A 57 -12.63 -9.11 7.14
C HIS A 57 -11.27 -9.49 7.76
N GLU A 58 -11.22 -10.59 8.51
CA GLU A 58 -10.05 -11.02 9.30
C GLU A 58 -8.75 -11.07 8.48
N LEU A 59 -8.84 -11.55 7.23
CA LEU A 59 -7.70 -11.58 6.29
C LEU A 59 -7.10 -10.20 6.01
N PHE A 60 -7.91 -9.14 5.99
CA PHE A 60 -7.50 -7.80 5.55
C PHE A 60 -7.45 -6.77 6.67
N ALA A 61 -7.75 -7.17 7.91
CA ALA A 61 -7.56 -6.32 9.08
C ALA A 61 -6.08 -5.98 9.28
N ASN A 62 -5.19 -6.96 9.06
CA ASN A 62 -3.73 -6.80 9.05
C ASN A 62 -3.14 -7.47 7.79
N PRO A 63 -3.23 -6.83 6.60
CA PRO A 63 -2.71 -7.40 5.36
C PRO A 63 -1.20 -7.65 5.47
N GLY A 64 -0.75 -8.79 5.00
CA GLY A 64 0.64 -9.22 5.17
C GLY A 64 0.87 -10.68 4.82
N VAL A 65 2.05 -11.15 5.21
CA VAL A 65 2.48 -12.54 5.03
C VAL A 65 2.31 -13.30 6.35
N THR A 66 1.57 -14.40 6.32
CA THR A 66 1.35 -15.28 7.47
C THR A 66 1.84 -16.69 7.16
N ALA A 67 2.65 -17.28 8.04
CA ALA A 67 3.07 -18.67 7.90
C ALA A 67 1.93 -19.61 8.33
N LEU A 68 1.52 -20.53 7.44
CA LEU A 68 0.48 -21.54 7.72
C LEU A 68 1.08 -22.87 8.18
N GLY A 69 2.37 -23.09 7.92
CA GLY A 69 3.10 -24.31 8.26
C GLY A 69 4.41 -24.42 7.47
N PRO A 70 5.12 -25.55 7.58
CA PRO A 70 6.37 -25.75 6.85
C PRO A 70 6.18 -25.60 5.34
N GLY A 71 6.82 -24.57 4.75
CA GLY A 71 6.76 -24.30 3.32
C GLY A 71 5.40 -23.83 2.79
N LYS A 72 4.48 -23.40 3.67
CA LYS A 72 3.15 -22.89 3.29
C LYS A 72 2.90 -21.51 3.88
N PHE A 73 2.53 -20.57 3.03
CA PHE A 73 2.31 -19.17 3.41
C PHE A 73 0.99 -18.66 2.86
N GLN A 74 0.36 -17.77 3.62
CA GLN A 74 -0.75 -16.96 3.19
C GLN A 74 -0.27 -15.54 2.96
N VAL A 75 -0.71 -14.93 1.87
CA VAL A 75 -0.52 -13.50 1.61
C VAL A 75 -1.90 -12.87 1.49
N ALA A 76 -2.23 -11.96 2.39
CA ALA A 76 -3.40 -11.11 2.24
C ALA A 76 -2.93 -9.71 1.81
N ALA A 77 -3.41 -9.23 0.66
CA ALA A 77 -3.07 -7.90 0.15
C ALA A 77 -4.31 -7.13 -0.29
N THR A 78 -4.27 -5.82 -0.08
CA THR A 78 -5.32 -4.90 -0.51
C THR A 78 -4.76 -3.88 -1.49
N ALA A 79 -5.53 -3.60 -2.54
CA ALA A 79 -5.27 -2.52 -3.48
C ALA A 79 -6.11 -1.29 -3.13
N GLN A 80 -5.51 -0.12 -3.30
CA GLN A 80 -6.18 1.18 -3.20
C GLN A 80 -5.46 2.15 -4.14
N ALA A 81 -6.14 3.13 -4.72
CA ALA A 81 -5.45 4.17 -5.51
C ALA A 81 -4.50 4.95 -4.58
N PHE A 82 -3.17 4.93 -4.73
CA PHE A 82 -2.33 4.31 -5.79
C PHE A 82 -1.23 3.42 -5.20
N SER A 83 -1.59 2.56 -4.26
CA SER A 83 -0.68 1.72 -3.47
C SER A 83 -1.22 0.32 -3.21
N PHE A 84 -0.31 -0.64 -3.10
CA PHE A 84 -0.61 -1.95 -2.52
C PHE A 84 -0.31 -1.94 -1.02
N THR A 85 -1.13 -2.62 -0.23
CA THR A 85 -0.87 -2.88 1.19
C THR A 85 -0.83 -4.40 1.44
N PRO A 86 0.31 -4.96 1.85
CA PRO A 86 1.61 -4.30 1.95
C PRO A 86 2.18 -3.94 0.56
N SER A 87 3.08 -2.95 0.51
CA SER A 87 3.78 -2.54 -0.72
C SER A 87 4.98 -3.44 -1.03
N GLU A 88 5.49 -4.15 -0.03
CA GLU A 88 6.56 -5.13 -0.14
C GLU A 88 6.13 -6.46 0.52
N ILE A 89 6.22 -7.55 -0.23
CA ILE A 89 5.89 -8.91 0.23
C ILE A 89 7.17 -9.74 0.20
N ARG A 90 7.58 -10.30 1.34
CA ARG A 90 8.77 -11.17 1.42
C ARG A 90 8.32 -12.63 1.56
N LEU A 91 8.89 -13.53 0.75
CA LEU A 91 8.51 -14.95 0.72
C LEU A 91 9.75 -15.84 0.55
N PRO A 92 9.78 -17.06 1.11
CA PRO A 92 10.83 -18.01 0.81
C PRO A 92 10.60 -18.69 -0.55
N VAL A 93 11.69 -18.91 -1.29
CA VAL A 93 11.68 -19.67 -2.55
C VAL A 93 11.17 -21.10 -2.33
N GLY A 94 10.40 -21.62 -3.29
CA GLY A 94 9.85 -22.97 -3.27
C GLY A 94 8.69 -23.19 -2.30
N ALA A 95 8.24 -22.14 -1.60
CA ALA A 95 7.07 -22.24 -0.74
C ALA A 95 5.76 -22.13 -1.53
N GLU A 96 4.75 -22.88 -1.09
CA GLU A 96 3.39 -22.78 -1.60
C GLU A 96 2.72 -21.56 -0.97
N VAL A 97 2.27 -20.62 -1.80
CA VAL A 97 1.71 -19.34 -1.37
C VAL A 97 0.24 -19.23 -1.79
N ASP A 98 -0.63 -19.09 -0.80
CA ASP A 98 -2.05 -18.79 -0.94
C ASP A 98 -2.25 -17.27 -0.89
N PHE A 99 -2.51 -16.65 -2.03
CA PHE A 99 -2.79 -15.22 -2.14
C PHE A 99 -4.28 -14.95 -2.04
N TYR A 100 -4.64 -14.00 -1.17
CA TYR A 100 -5.96 -13.42 -1.02
C TYR A 100 -5.87 -11.93 -1.32
N LEU A 101 -6.59 -11.49 -2.33
CA LEU A 101 -6.47 -10.15 -2.89
C LEU A 101 -7.85 -9.49 -2.92
N THR A 102 -7.90 -8.21 -2.59
CA THR A 102 -9.12 -7.41 -2.74
C THR A 102 -8.79 -5.94 -3.01
N SER A 103 -9.81 -5.15 -3.34
CA SER A 103 -9.69 -3.70 -3.50
C SER A 103 -10.55 -2.95 -2.48
N LYS A 104 -10.04 -1.82 -1.99
CA LYS A 104 -10.73 -0.93 -1.05
C LYS A 104 -11.56 0.15 -1.73
N ASP A 105 -11.37 0.42 -3.03
CA ASP A 105 -11.98 1.56 -3.71
C ASP A 105 -12.49 1.25 -5.13
N VAL A 106 -11.61 1.13 -6.13
CA VAL A 106 -11.92 0.91 -7.55
C VAL A 106 -11.29 -0.39 -8.04
N LEU A 107 -11.53 -0.76 -9.31
CA LEU A 107 -10.86 -1.92 -9.89
C LEU A 107 -9.36 -1.63 -10.01
N HIS A 108 -8.53 -2.61 -9.62
CA HIS A 108 -7.07 -2.57 -9.84
C HIS A 108 -6.59 -3.85 -10.47
N GLY A 109 -5.44 -3.76 -11.13
CA GLY A 109 -4.66 -4.91 -11.54
C GLY A 109 -3.66 -5.32 -10.46
N PHE A 110 -3.45 -6.63 -10.32
CA PHE A 110 -2.41 -7.22 -9.50
C PHE A 110 -1.57 -8.13 -10.40
N GLN A 111 -0.54 -7.54 -11.02
CA GLN A 111 0.35 -8.23 -11.93
C GLN A 111 1.74 -8.36 -11.31
N ILE A 112 2.25 -9.59 -11.24
CA ILE A 112 3.62 -9.84 -10.80
C ILE A 112 4.45 -10.14 -12.04
N GLU A 113 5.41 -9.27 -12.35
CA GLU A 113 6.30 -9.44 -13.49
C GLU A 113 7.14 -10.70 -13.43
N ASN A 114 7.49 -11.24 -14.60
CA ASN A 114 8.23 -12.50 -14.74
C ASN A 114 7.50 -13.71 -14.14
N THR A 115 6.19 -13.60 -13.94
CA THR A 115 5.27 -14.70 -13.63
C THR A 115 4.07 -14.62 -14.56
N ASN A 116 3.17 -15.60 -14.47
CA ASN A 116 1.86 -15.58 -15.14
C ASN A 116 0.73 -15.11 -14.22
N ILE A 117 1.04 -14.54 -13.05
CA ILE A 117 0.03 -13.94 -12.18
C ILE A 117 -0.37 -12.58 -12.75
N ASN A 118 -1.62 -12.50 -13.18
CA ASN A 118 -2.27 -11.27 -13.59
C ASN A 118 -3.75 -11.35 -13.20
N VAL A 119 -4.13 -10.63 -12.15
CA VAL A 119 -5.44 -10.75 -11.53
C VAL A 119 -6.07 -9.38 -11.30
N GLU A 120 -7.34 -9.26 -11.65
CA GLU A 120 -8.15 -8.11 -11.31
C GLU A 120 -8.62 -8.20 -9.86
N THR A 121 -8.31 -7.17 -9.06
CA THR A 121 -8.82 -7.03 -7.70
C THR A 121 -10.02 -6.09 -7.72
N ILE A 122 -11.18 -6.63 -7.37
CA ILE A 122 -12.47 -5.95 -7.51
C ILE A 122 -12.99 -5.57 -6.11
N PRO A 123 -13.45 -4.32 -5.90
CA PRO A 123 -14.09 -3.93 -4.65
C PRO A 123 -15.30 -4.82 -4.37
N GLY A 124 -15.37 -5.38 -3.16
CA GLY A 124 -16.44 -6.32 -2.75
C GLY A 124 -16.14 -7.79 -3.05
N GLU A 125 -15.03 -8.13 -3.69
CA GLU A 125 -14.65 -9.53 -3.99
C GLU A 125 -13.31 -9.91 -3.35
N ILE A 126 -13.21 -11.17 -2.90
CA ILE A 126 -11.94 -11.78 -2.47
C ILE A 126 -11.46 -12.72 -3.56
N SER A 127 -10.46 -12.27 -4.31
CA SER A 127 -9.77 -13.07 -5.32
C SER A 127 -8.72 -13.95 -4.64
N TYR A 128 -8.72 -15.23 -4.99
CA TYR A 128 -7.80 -16.24 -4.46
C TYR A 128 -6.98 -16.86 -5.58
N LEU A 129 -5.68 -17.00 -5.38
CA LEU A 129 -4.82 -17.79 -6.26
C LEU A 129 -3.71 -18.46 -5.46
N LYS A 130 -3.24 -19.60 -5.97
CA LYS A 130 -2.09 -20.32 -5.43
C LYS A 130 -0.91 -20.20 -6.39
N TYR A 131 0.27 -19.90 -5.85
CA TYR A 131 1.50 -19.81 -6.63
C TYR A 131 2.72 -20.23 -5.83
N THR A 132 3.75 -20.72 -6.52
CA THR A 132 5.05 -21.08 -5.95
C THR A 132 6.14 -20.39 -6.76
N PHE A 133 7.03 -19.66 -6.08
CA PHE A 133 8.16 -19.01 -6.75
C PHE A 133 9.36 -19.95 -6.81
N ASP A 134 9.79 -20.31 -8.01
CA ASP A 134 10.89 -21.26 -8.23
C ASP A 134 12.28 -20.61 -8.21
N LYS A 135 12.36 -19.28 -8.30
CA LYS A 135 13.63 -18.53 -8.36
C LYS A 135 13.64 -17.45 -7.28
N PRO A 136 14.76 -17.30 -6.55
CA PRO A 136 14.94 -16.14 -5.68
C PRO A 136 15.14 -14.88 -6.52
N GLY A 137 14.75 -13.74 -5.96
CA GLY A 137 14.88 -12.44 -6.62
C GLY A 137 13.77 -11.47 -6.27
N GLU A 138 13.89 -10.25 -6.78
CA GLU A 138 12.86 -9.23 -6.69
C GLU A 138 11.95 -9.30 -7.92
N TYR A 139 10.65 -9.37 -7.66
CA TYR A 139 9.60 -9.38 -8.65
C TYR A 139 8.80 -8.09 -8.52
N ARG A 140 8.72 -7.31 -9.58
CA ARG A 140 7.91 -6.07 -9.57
C ARG A 140 6.43 -6.42 -9.57
N LEU A 141 5.70 -5.82 -8.64
CA LEU A 141 4.23 -5.84 -8.60
C LEU A 141 3.73 -4.53 -9.22
N SER A 142 2.88 -4.64 -10.23
CA SER A 142 2.35 -3.49 -10.96
C SER A 142 0.84 -3.55 -11.00
N CYS A 143 0.20 -2.39 -10.84
CA CYS A 143 -1.18 -2.22 -11.29
C CYS A 143 -1.17 -2.05 -12.82
N ASN A 144 -1.95 -2.87 -13.53
CA ASN A 144 -2.12 -2.81 -14.98
C ASN A 144 -3.55 -2.48 -15.43
N GLU A 145 -4.44 -2.17 -14.48
CA GLU A 145 -5.76 -1.62 -14.74
C GLU A 145 -5.79 -0.14 -14.41
N TYR A 146 -6.36 0.69 -15.29
CA TYR A 146 -6.47 2.12 -15.02
C TYR A 146 -7.34 2.42 -13.80
N CYS A 147 -6.69 2.82 -12.71
CA CYS A 147 -7.33 3.11 -11.42
C CYS A 147 -7.38 4.60 -11.04
N GLY A 148 -6.92 5.49 -11.91
CA GLY A 148 -6.99 6.95 -11.71
C GLY A 148 -5.74 7.71 -12.20
N ILE A 149 -5.67 9.01 -11.88
CA ILE A 149 -4.69 9.96 -12.43
C ILE A 149 -3.21 9.62 -12.15
N SER A 150 -2.93 8.88 -11.08
CA SER A 150 -1.58 8.44 -10.71
C SER A 150 -1.41 6.92 -10.85
N HIS A 151 -2.23 6.28 -11.69
CA HIS A 151 -2.21 4.84 -11.96
C HIS A 151 -0.80 4.32 -12.27
N GLN A 152 -0.01 5.06 -13.05
CA GLN A 152 1.35 4.69 -13.45
C GLN A 152 2.34 4.55 -12.28
N ASN A 153 2.04 5.13 -11.11
CA ASN A 153 2.92 5.08 -9.94
C ASN A 153 2.54 3.96 -8.96
N MET A 154 1.48 3.20 -9.26
CA MET A 154 0.99 2.15 -8.37
C MET A 154 1.83 0.87 -8.52
N LEU A 155 2.90 0.83 -7.74
CA LEU A 155 3.91 -0.21 -7.75
C LEU A 155 4.08 -0.82 -6.36
N GLY A 156 4.50 -2.08 -6.34
CA GLY A 156 5.01 -2.78 -5.18
C GLY A 156 6.09 -3.76 -5.60
N LYS A 157 6.53 -4.61 -4.68
CA LYS A 157 7.48 -5.68 -5.01
C LYS A 157 7.26 -6.92 -4.15
N ILE A 158 7.62 -8.06 -4.72
CA ILE A 158 7.72 -9.33 -4.03
C ILE A 158 9.19 -9.74 -4.00
N VAL A 159 9.75 -9.92 -2.81
CA VAL A 159 11.13 -10.33 -2.61
C VAL A 159 11.14 -11.80 -2.22
N VAL A 160 11.61 -12.64 -3.13
CA VAL A 160 11.74 -14.08 -2.91
C VAL A 160 13.15 -14.38 -2.44
N LEU A 161 13.25 -14.85 -1.20
CA LEU A 161 14.51 -15.09 -0.48
C LEU A 161 14.80 -16.58 -0.40
N SER A 162 16.06 -16.95 -0.14
CA SER A 162 16.33 -18.32 0.33
C SER A 162 15.66 -18.57 1.68
N SER A 163 15.38 -19.83 2.02
CA SER A 163 14.74 -20.15 3.31
C SER A 163 15.55 -19.66 4.52
N ALA A 164 16.88 -19.64 4.40
CA ALA A 164 17.78 -19.14 5.45
C ALA A 164 17.70 -17.61 5.58
N GLU A 165 17.76 -16.88 4.46
CA GLU A 165 17.64 -15.41 4.44
C GLU A 165 16.25 -14.97 4.92
N PHE A 166 15.19 -15.69 4.53
CA PHE A 166 13.83 -15.41 4.98
C PHE A 166 13.68 -15.59 6.50
N ALA A 167 14.25 -16.66 7.07
CA ALA A 167 14.22 -16.88 8.51
C ALA A 167 14.98 -15.79 9.28
N GLN A 168 16.13 -15.35 8.75
CA GLN A 168 16.89 -14.26 9.35
C GLN A 168 16.15 -12.92 9.24
N ASP A 169 15.56 -12.62 8.08
CA ASP A 169 14.74 -11.43 7.86
C ASP A 169 13.55 -11.37 8.82
N ALA A 170 12.83 -12.48 8.97
CA ALA A 170 11.70 -12.57 9.91
C ALA A 170 12.14 -12.31 11.35
N ALA A 171 13.26 -12.89 11.79
CA ALA A 171 13.81 -12.67 13.12
C ALA A 171 14.24 -11.21 13.34
N ASN A 172 14.87 -10.58 12.33
CA ASN A 172 15.24 -9.18 12.40
C ASN A 172 14.01 -8.27 12.50
N ARG A 173 12.97 -8.52 11.70
CA ARG A 173 11.72 -7.75 11.77
C ARG A 173 10.98 -7.92 13.08
N GLU A 174 11.02 -9.12 13.66
CA GLU A 174 10.44 -9.37 14.99
C GLU A 174 11.24 -8.62 16.07
N ALA A 175 12.57 -8.63 16.00
CA ALA A 175 13.43 -7.87 16.91
C ALA A 175 13.26 -6.35 16.74
N GLU A 176 13.12 -5.86 15.51
CA GLU A 176 12.82 -4.46 15.20
C GLU A 176 11.44 -4.07 15.73
N ALA A 177 10.41 -4.91 15.54
CA ALA A 177 9.08 -4.66 16.09
C ALA A 177 9.08 -4.66 17.63
N GLN A 178 9.86 -5.54 18.26
CA GLN A 178 10.06 -5.55 19.72
C GLN A 178 10.81 -4.31 20.19
N ALA A 179 11.89 -3.90 19.50
CA ALA A 179 12.63 -2.68 19.80
C ALA A 179 11.78 -1.41 19.60
N MET A 180 10.91 -1.39 18.59
CA MET A 180 9.92 -0.34 18.38
C MET A 180 8.88 -0.31 19.50
N ALA A 181 8.47 -1.47 20.01
CA ALA A 181 7.61 -1.55 21.19
C ALA A 181 8.33 -1.14 22.50
N GLU A 182 9.67 -1.14 22.52
CA GLU A 182 10.51 -0.81 23.69
C GLU A 182 11.12 0.62 23.65
N GLY A 183 10.75 1.46 22.67
CA GLY A 183 10.75 2.93 22.79
C GLY A 183 12.07 3.70 22.58
N GLY A 184 13.19 3.07 22.21
CA GLY A 184 14.46 3.78 21.99
C GLY A 184 14.77 4.07 20.51
N ASN A 185 14.44 5.25 20.00
CA ASN A 185 14.61 5.70 18.58
C ASN A 185 13.52 5.28 17.57
N ALA A 186 12.37 4.79 18.01
CA ALA A 186 11.26 4.43 17.11
C ALA A 186 10.71 5.64 16.32
N GLY A 187 10.68 6.83 16.93
CA GLY A 187 10.07 8.03 16.32
C GLY A 187 10.74 8.51 15.04
N GLU A 188 12.08 8.49 14.99
CA GLU A 188 12.83 8.85 13.77
C GLU A 188 12.58 7.83 12.65
N ALA A 189 12.53 6.54 12.98
CA ALA A 189 12.25 5.48 12.02
C ALA A 189 10.81 5.57 11.48
N VAL A 190 9.83 5.84 12.36
CA VAL A 190 8.44 6.08 11.96
C VAL A 190 8.35 7.32 11.06
N PHE A 191 9.05 8.41 11.41
CA PHE A 191 9.12 9.61 10.60
C PHE A 191 9.71 9.34 9.21
N ALA A 192 10.83 8.62 9.16
CA ALA A 192 11.53 8.25 7.92
C ALA A 192 10.65 7.40 7.00
N ALA A 193 9.90 6.45 7.56
CA ALA A 193 9.05 5.56 6.79
C ALA A 193 7.76 6.22 6.28
N ASN A 194 7.21 7.20 7.01
CA ASN A 194 5.83 7.68 6.77
C ASN A 194 5.74 9.17 6.41
N CYS A 195 6.59 10.02 7.00
CA CYS A 195 6.40 11.48 6.99
C CYS A 195 7.38 12.20 6.05
N VAL A 196 8.56 11.62 5.81
CA VAL A 196 9.64 12.24 5.01
C VAL A 196 9.24 12.52 3.57
N SER A 197 8.35 11.73 2.98
CA SER A 197 7.88 11.93 1.59
C SER A 197 7.30 13.32 1.35
N CYS A 198 6.65 13.91 2.37
CA CYS A 198 6.06 15.24 2.31
C CYS A 198 6.87 16.27 3.11
N HIS A 199 7.18 15.97 4.38
CA HIS A 199 7.84 16.93 5.27
C HIS A 199 9.36 16.99 5.14
N GLN A 200 9.94 16.12 4.30
CA GLN A 200 11.38 15.98 4.06
C GLN A 200 12.15 15.52 5.31
N THR A 201 13.37 15.00 5.11
CA THR A 201 14.24 14.57 6.21
C THR A 201 14.63 15.73 7.14
N THR A 202 14.68 16.94 6.60
CA THR A 202 15.00 18.16 7.37
C THR A 202 13.80 18.77 8.08
N GLY A 203 12.60 18.20 7.91
CA GLY A 203 11.36 18.75 8.46
C GLY A 203 10.95 20.08 7.82
N GLN A 204 11.59 20.53 6.75
CA GLN A 204 11.31 21.83 6.12
C GLN A 204 10.12 21.79 5.14
N GLY A 205 9.65 20.59 4.77
CA GLY A 205 8.64 20.43 3.75
C GLY A 205 9.02 21.10 2.42
N MET A 206 8.03 21.68 1.76
CA MET A 206 8.19 22.43 0.52
C MET A 206 7.27 23.65 0.57
N ALA A 207 7.84 24.85 0.56
CA ALA A 207 7.09 26.09 0.68
C ALA A 207 5.91 26.16 -0.31
N GLY A 208 4.71 26.46 0.21
CA GLY A 208 3.47 26.52 -0.56
C GLY A 208 2.81 25.17 -0.90
N VAL A 209 3.46 24.04 -0.58
CA VAL A 209 2.96 22.69 -0.85
C VAL A 209 2.86 21.86 0.42
N PHE A 210 3.97 21.67 1.15
CA PHE A 210 4.03 20.94 2.42
C PHE A 210 4.60 21.85 3.51
N PRO A 211 3.86 22.12 4.60
CA PRO A 211 4.33 23.03 5.63
C PRO A 211 5.56 22.48 6.37
N PRO A 212 6.43 23.38 6.87
CA PRO A 212 7.54 22.98 7.71
C PRO A 212 7.05 22.49 9.07
N LEU A 213 7.74 21.48 9.59
CA LEU A 213 7.67 21.01 10.98
C LEU A 213 8.84 21.58 11.81
N ALA A 214 10.02 21.67 11.19
CA ALA A 214 11.20 22.28 11.79
C ALA A 214 10.98 23.79 11.99
N GLY A 215 11.17 24.27 13.21
CA GLY A 215 10.94 25.67 13.61
C GLY A 215 9.48 26.05 13.87
N HIS A 216 8.51 25.32 13.31
CA HIS A 216 7.09 25.65 13.43
C HIS A 216 6.35 24.86 14.50
N LEU A 217 6.65 23.56 14.68
CA LEU A 217 5.92 22.71 15.63
C LEU A 217 5.84 23.26 17.06
N PRO A 218 6.88 23.90 17.63
CA PRO A 218 6.78 24.53 18.95
C PRO A 218 5.69 25.60 19.04
N SER A 219 5.47 26.40 17.97
CA SER A 219 4.38 27.40 17.98
C SER A 219 2.99 26.76 18.00
N VAL A 220 2.87 25.53 17.49
CA VAL A 220 1.62 24.75 17.54
C VAL A 220 1.47 24.07 18.90
N TYR A 221 2.54 23.48 19.43
CA TYR A 221 2.49 22.78 20.71
C TYR A 221 2.21 23.71 21.89
N ASN A 222 2.80 24.91 21.89
CA ASN A 222 2.77 25.83 23.04
C ASN A 222 1.43 26.58 23.23
N VAL A 223 0.47 26.48 22.31
CA VAL A 223 -0.88 27.05 22.54
C VAL A 223 -1.72 26.11 23.41
N ASP A 224 -2.65 26.67 24.18
CA ASP A 224 -3.59 25.86 24.95
C ASP A 224 -4.42 24.98 24.01
N GLY A 225 -4.46 23.67 24.23
CA GLY A 225 -5.05 22.69 23.30
C GLY A 225 -4.17 22.28 22.10
N GLY A 226 -2.97 22.87 21.96
CA GLY A 226 -2.04 22.55 20.88
C GLY A 226 -1.54 21.11 20.90
N ARG A 227 -1.27 20.58 22.10
CA ARG A 227 -0.85 19.18 22.30
C ARG A 227 -1.88 18.20 21.73
N ASP A 228 -3.15 18.41 22.03
CA ASP A 228 -4.27 17.59 21.55
C ASP A 228 -4.47 17.72 20.04
N TYR A 229 -4.38 18.95 19.52
CA TYR A 229 -4.49 19.22 18.09
C TYR A 229 -3.45 18.45 17.25
N LEU A 230 -2.23 18.29 17.76
CA LEU A 230 -1.20 17.50 17.08
C LEU A 230 -1.54 16.00 17.02
N ILE A 231 -2.15 15.44 18.07
CA ILE A 231 -2.68 14.06 18.07
C ILE A 231 -3.78 13.94 17.03
N ASP A 232 -4.74 14.87 17.08
CA ASP A 232 -5.90 14.87 16.19
C ASP A 232 -5.46 14.95 14.72
N THR A 233 -4.45 15.77 14.42
CA THR A 233 -3.89 15.94 13.07
C THR A 233 -3.34 14.63 12.52
N LEU A 234 -2.68 13.81 13.34
CA LEU A 234 -2.19 12.49 12.92
C LEU A 234 -3.32 11.46 12.82
N LEU A 235 -4.27 11.43 13.77
CA LEU A 235 -5.34 10.44 13.77
C LEU A 235 -6.40 10.68 12.69
N TYR A 236 -6.68 11.95 12.35
CA TYR A 236 -7.83 12.32 11.51
C TYR A 236 -7.46 13.16 10.28
N GLY A 237 -6.18 13.50 10.12
CA GLY A 237 -5.67 14.27 8.98
C GLY A 237 -5.94 15.77 9.11
N LEU A 238 -5.55 16.53 8.08
CA LEU A 238 -5.78 17.97 8.00
C LEU A 238 -6.00 18.38 6.55
N GLN A 239 -7.03 19.18 6.29
CA GLN A 239 -7.31 19.71 4.96
C GLN A 239 -7.83 21.14 5.06
N GLY A 240 -7.71 21.91 3.99
CA GLY A 240 -8.15 23.31 3.94
C GLY A 240 -6.98 24.28 3.95
N GLN A 241 -7.32 25.57 3.85
CA GLN A 241 -6.33 26.62 3.63
C GLN A 241 -5.74 27.13 4.95
N ILE A 242 -4.50 26.77 5.25
CA ILE A 242 -3.77 27.23 6.44
C ILE A 242 -2.65 28.21 6.04
N GLN A 243 -2.18 29.03 6.98
CA GLN A 243 -0.84 29.63 6.84
C GLN A 243 0.12 29.08 7.89
N VAL A 244 1.38 29.06 7.49
CA VAL A 244 2.52 28.69 8.32
C VAL A 244 3.64 29.64 7.93
N ASP A 245 4.11 30.44 8.91
CA ASP A 245 5.18 31.42 8.74
C ASP A 245 4.96 32.40 7.57
N GLY A 246 3.70 32.79 7.33
CA GLY A 246 3.30 33.72 6.27
C GLY A 246 3.20 33.10 4.86
N ALA A 247 3.41 31.80 4.71
CA ALA A 247 3.14 31.05 3.49
C ALA A 247 1.80 30.33 3.58
N GLY A 248 0.99 30.39 2.52
CA GLY A 248 -0.29 29.70 2.43
C GLY A 248 -0.14 28.26 1.92
N TYR A 249 -0.91 27.33 2.51
CA TYR A 249 -0.95 25.92 2.13
C TYR A 249 -2.42 25.48 2.01
N ASN A 250 -2.74 24.68 1.00
CA ASN A 250 -4.09 24.14 0.79
C ASN A 250 -4.04 22.66 0.36
N GLY A 251 -3.10 21.92 0.97
CA GLY A 251 -2.93 20.49 0.74
C GLY A 251 -3.87 19.65 1.60
N VAL A 252 -3.80 18.33 1.40
CA VAL A 252 -4.47 17.34 2.26
C VAL A 252 -3.40 16.49 2.93
N MET A 253 -3.32 16.56 4.24
CA MET A 253 -2.56 15.62 5.07
C MET A 253 -3.50 14.44 5.41
N PRO A 254 -3.22 13.22 4.91
CA PRO A 254 -4.05 12.07 5.21
C PRO A 254 -3.97 11.70 6.70
N ALA A 255 -5.00 10.99 7.17
CA ALA A 255 -4.99 10.37 8.48
C ALA A 255 -4.01 9.19 8.55
N TRP A 256 -3.36 9.03 9.69
CA TRP A 256 -2.41 7.96 10.00
C TRP A 256 -2.94 7.01 11.08
N ALA A 257 -4.27 6.86 11.17
CA ALA A 257 -4.95 5.99 12.14
C ALA A 257 -4.54 4.51 12.06
N GLN A 258 -3.90 4.07 10.97
CA GLN A 258 -3.34 2.72 10.85
C GLN A 258 -2.05 2.49 11.65
N LEU A 259 -1.33 3.55 12.05
CA LEU A 259 -0.17 3.41 12.92
C LEU A 259 -0.63 3.01 14.33
N SER A 260 0.21 2.33 15.11
CA SER A 260 -0.09 2.05 16.52
C SER A 260 -0.04 3.32 17.38
N ASP A 261 -0.67 3.28 18.56
CA ASP A 261 -0.57 4.38 19.54
C ASP A 261 0.87 4.75 19.88
N GLN A 262 1.70 3.72 20.09
CA GLN A 262 3.13 3.89 20.33
C GLN A 262 3.82 4.62 19.17
N ASN A 263 3.58 4.20 17.92
CA ASN A 263 4.23 4.83 16.77
C ASN A 263 3.81 6.30 16.59
N ILE A 264 2.56 6.64 16.88
CA ILE A 264 2.08 8.03 16.83
C ILE A 264 2.71 8.87 17.95
N ALA A 265 2.76 8.34 19.17
CA ALA A 265 3.43 9.00 20.28
C ALA A 265 4.92 9.25 19.98
N ASP A 266 5.61 8.22 19.47
CA ASP A 266 7.04 8.30 19.15
C ASP A 266 7.34 9.30 18.05
N VAL A 267 6.55 9.34 16.97
CA VAL A 267 6.79 10.28 15.87
C VAL A 267 6.48 11.72 16.26
N LEU A 268 5.48 11.95 17.12
CA LEU A 268 5.22 13.27 17.71
C LEU A 268 6.39 13.73 18.58
N ASN A 269 6.85 12.87 19.48
CA ASN A 269 7.99 13.15 20.36
C ASN A 269 9.25 13.45 19.53
N TYR A 270 9.53 12.66 18.51
CA TYR A 270 10.65 12.91 17.60
C TYR A 270 10.49 14.25 16.86
N ALA A 271 9.36 14.51 16.20
CA ALA A 271 9.19 15.72 15.41
C ALA A 271 9.24 17.02 16.26
N LEU A 272 8.78 16.95 17.52
CA LEU A 272 8.83 18.08 18.46
C LEU A 272 10.21 18.31 19.05
N THR A 273 11.08 17.31 19.09
CA THR A 273 12.44 17.44 19.66
C THR A 273 13.52 17.50 18.58
N ALA A 274 13.21 17.12 17.35
CA ALA A 274 14.11 17.19 16.20
C ALA A 274 14.33 18.62 15.71
N TRP A 275 15.41 18.80 14.94
CA TRP A 275 15.75 20.06 14.25
C TRP A 275 15.86 21.30 15.15
N GLY A 276 16.13 21.11 16.44
CA GLY A 276 16.24 22.19 17.43
C GLY A 276 14.90 22.72 17.92
N ASN A 277 13.80 22.01 17.66
CA ASN A 277 12.47 22.36 18.16
C ASN A 277 12.38 22.27 19.69
N ASP A 278 13.13 21.34 20.29
CA ASP A 278 13.22 21.11 21.74
C ASP A 278 13.53 22.39 22.53
N ALA A 279 14.42 23.23 22.01
CA ALA A 279 14.82 24.48 22.65
C ALA A 279 13.69 25.53 22.76
N ALA A 280 12.61 25.38 21.99
CA ALA A 280 11.48 26.30 21.94
C ALA A 280 10.19 25.73 22.57
N LEU A 281 10.21 24.49 23.06
CA LEU A 281 9.06 23.90 23.75
C LEU A 281 8.94 24.45 25.18
N THR A 282 7.72 24.82 25.58
CA THR A 282 7.40 25.20 26.95
C THR A 282 6.61 24.09 27.63
N ASP A 283 7.05 23.68 28.82
CA ASP A 283 6.39 22.63 29.61
C ASP A 283 6.13 21.35 28.79
N PHE A 284 7.15 20.90 28.06
CA PHE A 284 7.05 19.72 27.22
C PHE A 284 6.71 18.49 28.06
N VAL A 285 5.62 17.82 27.66
CA VAL A 285 5.19 16.53 28.19
C VAL A 285 5.15 15.58 27.02
N GLU A 286 6.05 14.59 27.06
CA GLU A 286 6.11 13.54 26.06
C GLU A 286 4.74 12.89 25.86
N TYR A 287 4.41 12.60 24.60
CA TYR A 287 3.26 11.80 24.25
C TYR A 287 3.47 10.36 24.67
N THR A 288 2.44 9.77 25.27
CA THR A 288 2.39 8.35 25.58
C THR A 288 1.35 7.64 24.70
N PRO A 289 1.41 6.31 24.55
CA PRO A 289 0.38 5.56 23.85
C PRO A 289 -1.03 5.80 24.42
N GLU A 290 -1.14 6.01 25.73
CA GLU A 290 -2.41 6.27 26.41
C GLU A 290 -3.04 7.61 25.98
N ASP A 291 -2.23 8.64 25.73
CA ASP A 291 -2.72 9.92 25.20
C ASP A 291 -3.37 9.73 23.83
N ILE A 292 -2.74 8.91 22.96
CA ILE A 292 -3.24 8.63 21.62
C ILE A 292 -4.50 7.76 21.69
N ALA A 293 -4.46 6.71 22.50
CA ALA A 293 -5.58 5.80 22.71
C ALA A 293 -6.83 6.53 23.24
N ALA A 294 -6.65 7.54 24.10
CA ALA A 294 -7.75 8.33 24.64
C ALA A 294 -8.53 9.12 23.57
N LYS A 295 -7.84 9.52 22.49
CA LYS A 295 -8.44 10.23 21.35
C LYS A 295 -8.99 9.28 20.29
N ARG A 296 -8.50 8.04 20.22
CA ARG A 296 -8.96 7.07 19.22
C ARG A 296 -10.44 6.74 19.35
N GLY A 297 -11.10 6.63 18.20
CA GLY A 297 -12.51 6.28 18.11
C GLY A 297 -13.47 7.47 18.24
N GLU A 298 -12.96 8.68 18.46
CA GLU A 298 -13.75 9.90 18.25
C GLU A 298 -14.16 10.00 16.77
N SER A 299 -15.40 10.45 16.52
CA SER A 299 -15.91 10.69 15.18
C SER A 299 -15.46 12.07 14.70
N ARG A 300 -14.24 12.15 14.19
CA ARG A 300 -13.62 13.40 13.69
C ARG A 300 -13.08 13.24 12.28
N THR A 301 -12.97 14.37 11.59
CA THR A 301 -12.54 14.48 10.19
C THR A 301 -11.43 15.52 10.06
N ALA A 302 -10.74 15.50 8.91
CA ALA A 302 -9.74 16.50 8.56
C ALA A 302 -10.29 17.95 8.56
N ASN A 303 -11.60 18.13 8.33
CA ASN A 303 -12.25 19.45 8.42
C ASN A 303 -12.47 19.89 9.87
N ASP A 304 -12.82 18.97 10.76
CA ASP A 304 -12.95 19.28 12.19
C ASP A 304 -11.61 19.72 12.78
N ASN A 305 -10.51 19.15 12.29
CA ASN A 305 -9.15 19.57 12.67
C ASN A 305 -8.79 20.95 12.12
N TYR A 306 -9.26 21.29 10.92
CA TYR A 306 -9.10 22.62 10.37
C TYR A 306 -9.83 23.68 11.19
N GLU A 307 -11.08 23.41 11.58
CA GLU A 307 -11.87 24.29 12.45
C GLU A 307 -11.23 24.42 13.84
N LEU A 308 -10.73 23.32 14.41
CA LEU A 308 -9.97 23.34 15.66
C LEU A 308 -8.75 24.25 15.54
N ARG A 309 -7.96 24.11 14.47
CA ARG A 309 -6.78 24.96 14.21
C ARG A 309 -7.12 26.45 14.26
N GLN A 310 -8.23 26.85 13.61
CA GLN A 310 -8.69 28.24 13.62
C GLN A 310 -9.08 28.70 15.03
N SER A 311 -9.79 27.86 15.78
CA SER A 311 -10.19 28.17 17.15
C SER A 311 -9.00 28.34 18.11
N LEU A 312 -7.88 27.68 17.81
CA LEU A 312 -6.62 27.78 18.53
C LEU A 312 -5.76 28.99 18.12
N GLY A 313 -6.18 29.75 17.10
CA GLY A 313 -5.45 30.92 16.61
C GLY A 313 -4.16 30.58 15.87
N LEU A 314 -4.06 29.38 15.29
CA LEU A 314 -2.88 28.88 14.57
C LEU A 314 -2.91 29.23 13.07
N GLU A 315 -3.29 30.46 12.73
CA GLU A 315 -3.36 30.95 11.34
C GLU A 315 -2.02 31.36 10.74
#